data_AF-A0A662Q6M0-F1
#
_entry.id   AF-A0A662Q6M0-F1
#
_cell.length_a   1.000
_cell.length_b   1.000
_cell.length_c   1.000
_cell.angle_alpha   90.00
_cell.angle_beta   90.00
_cell.angle_gamma   90.00
#
_symmetry.space_group_name_H-M   'P 1'
#
loop_
_entity.id
_entity.type
_entity.pdbx_description
1 polymer ?
#
loop_
_entity_poly.entity_id
_entity_poly.type
_entity_poly.pdbx_seq_one_letter_code
_entity_poly.pdbx_strand_id
1 'polypeptide(L)'
;GKYILRVAFENMLPAEIVWREKVPIEGGTGTAMLPKIFEQKISPSEFDRLKERYLLEDGVAIRSKEQLFYYQIYRELFGPPHPDGSTKKICPMCHSNVPDDMNYCRICGAYPI
;
A
#
# COMPACT_ATOMS: atom_id res chain seq x y z
N GLY A 1 4.91 -20.09 9.92
CA GLY A 1 3.82 -19.62 10.82
C GLY A 1 2.43 -20.16 10.53
N LYS A 2 2.25 -21.38 9.97
CA LYS A 2 0.91 -21.97 9.77
C LYS A 2 0.89 -23.49 10.06
N TYR A 3 1.81 -23.98 10.88
CA TYR A 3 2.03 -25.43 11.09
C TYR A 3 0.77 -26.15 11.60
N ILE A 4 0.15 -25.64 12.68
CA ILE A 4 -1.08 -26.21 13.26
C ILE A 4 -2.20 -26.30 12.22
N LEU A 5 -2.36 -25.26 11.39
CA LEU A 5 -3.35 -25.26 10.32
C LEU A 5 -3.05 -26.33 9.25
N ARG A 6 -1.78 -26.58 8.92
CA ARG A 6 -1.42 -27.61 7.93
C ARG A 6 -1.71 -29.02 8.45
N VAL A 7 -1.33 -29.32 9.69
CA VAL A 7 -1.59 -30.62 10.34
C VAL A 7 -3.09 -30.90 10.42
N ALA A 8 -3.90 -29.90 10.78
CA ALA A 8 -5.36 -30.08 10.91
C ALA A 8 -6.06 -30.53 9.62
N PHE A 9 -5.47 -30.27 8.44
CA PHE A 9 -6.05 -30.57 7.13
C PHE A 9 -5.20 -31.56 6.30
N GLU A 10 -4.16 -32.17 6.88
CA GLU A 10 -3.19 -32.98 6.12
C GLU A 10 -3.80 -34.23 5.47
N ASN A 11 -4.87 -34.77 6.06
CA ASN A 11 -5.61 -35.92 5.55
C ASN A 11 -6.80 -35.53 4.66
N MET A 12 -7.05 -34.24 4.46
CA MET A 12 -8.17 -33.71 3.67
C MET A 12 -7.74 -33.11 2.32
N LEU A 13 -6.47 -32.74 2.18
CA LEU A 13 -5.93 -32.09 0.99
C LEU A 13 -4.63 -32.79 0.54
N PRO A 14 -4.29 -32.72 -0.75
CA PRO A 14 -3.02 -33.26 -1.24
C PRO A 14 -1.80 -32.61 -0.57
N ALA A 15 -0.74 -33.39 -0.35
CA ALA A 15 0.46 -32.96 0.36
C ALA A 15 1.11 -31.71 -0.27
N GLU A 16 1.05 -31.59 -1.60
CA GLU A 16 1.54 -30.45 -2.37
C GLU A 16 0.78 -29.14 -2.07
N ILE A 17 -0.48 -29.23 -1.63
CA ILE A 17 -1.27 -28.06 -1.19
C ILE A 17 -1.01 -27.80 0.30
N VAL A 18 -1.06 -28.86 1.12
CA VAL A 18 -0.88 -28.78 2.57
C VAL A 18 0.48 -28.21 2.93
N TRP A 19 1.54 -28.56 2.19
CA TRP A 19 2.91 -28.14 2.47
C TRP A 19 3.46 -27.12 1.47
N ARG A 20 2.60 -26.53 0.63
CA ARG A 20 2.97 -25.47 -0.32
C ARG A 20 3.73 -24.35 0.39
N GLU A 21 4.86 -23.94 -0.20
CA GLU A 21 5.60 -22.77 0.24
C GLU A 21 4.76 -21.49 0.12
N LYS A 22 4.98 -20.56 1.05
CA LYS A 22 4.31 -19.28 1.02
C LYS A 22 4.96 -18.42 -0.06
N VAL A 23 4.22 -18.16 -1.13
CA VAL A 23 4.57 -17.14 -2.12
C VAL A 23 3.81 -15.85 -1.80
N PRO A 24 4.46 -14.67 -1.83
CA PRO A 24 3.77 -13.38 -1.80
C PRO A 24 2.69 -13.30 -2.88
N ILE A 25 1.63 -12.52 -2.67
CA ILE A 25 0.49 -12.49 -3.59
C ILE A 25 0.94 -12.02 -4.98
N GLU A 26 1.81 -11.02 -5.02
CA GLU A 26 2.39 -10.44 -6.22
C GLU A 26 3.24 -11.42 -7.02
N GLY A 27 3.90 -12.36 -6.35
CA GLY A 27 4.61 -13.46 -7.01
C GLY A 27 3.64 -14.53 -7.52
N GLY A 28 2.61 -14.85 -6.74
CA GLY A 28 1.60 -15.85 -7.10
C GLY A 28 0.67 -15.43 -8.25
N THR A 29 0.41 -14.14 -8.40
CA THR A 29 -0.44 -13.56 -9.47
C THR A 29 0.38 -13.04 -10.66
N GLY A 30 1.71 -13.02 -10.56
CA GLY A 30 2.59 -12.43 -11.57
C GLY A 30 2.60 -10.90 -11.60
N THR A 31 2.02 -10.23 -10.61
CA THR A 31 1.96 -8.75 -10.55
C THR A 31 3.22 -8.09 -9.98
N ALA A 32 4.25 -8.87 -9.62
CA ALA A 32 5.56 -8.36 -9.20
C ALA A 32 6.24 -7.45 -10.25
N MET A 33 5.76 -7.45 -11.50
CA MET A 33 6.24 -6.57 -12.57
C MET A 33 5.63 -5.16 -12.57
N LEU A 34 4.55 -4.91 -11.83
CA LEU A 34 3.86 -3.61 -11.80
C LEU A 34 4.79 -2.44 -11.41
N PRO A 35 5.63 -2.52 -10.36
CA PRO A 35 6.54 -1.44 -10.02
C PRO A 35 7.44 -1.03 -11.20
N LYS A 36 7.94 -2.02 -11.96
CA LYS A 36 8.78 -1.77 -13.15
C LYS A 36 8.02 -1.08 -14.27
N ILE A 37 6.75 -1.45 -14.48
CA ILE A 37 5.88 -0.79 -15.48
C ILE A 37 5.70 0.69 -15.12
N PHE A 38 5.41 1.00 -13.85
CA PHE A 38 5.24 2.39 -13.42
C PHE A 38 6.55 3.18 -13.46
N GLU A 39 7.69 2.55 -13.18
CA GLU A 39 9.00 3.17 -13.30
C GLU A 39 9.29 3.66 -14.72
N GLN A 40 8.88 2.88 -15.72
CA GLN A 40 9.05 3.20 -17.14
C GLN A 40 7.99 4.19 -17.66
N LYS A 41 6.76 4.09 -17.17
CA LYS A 41 5.63 4.90 -17.63
C LYS A 41 5.73 6.36 -17.21
N ILE A 42 6.28 6.64 -16.03
CA ILE A 42 6.38 7.99 -15.48
C ILE A 42 7.83 8.45 -15.56
N SER A 43 8.08 9.59 -16.20
CA SER A 43 9.43 10.15 -16.28
C SER A 43 9.89 10.68 -14.91
N PRO A 44 11.20 10.69 -14.62
CA PRO A 44 11.71 11.25 -13.36
C PRO A 44 11.28 12.71 -13.13
N SER A 45 11.37 13.56 -14.17
CA SER A 45 11.00 14.98 -14.06
C SER A 45 9.51 15.18 -13.81
N GLU A 46 8.65 14.38 -14.44
CA GLU A 46 7.22 14.39 -14.15
C GLU A 46 6.92 13.91 -12.73
N PHE A 47 7.59 12.84 -12.29
CA PHE A 47 7.44 12.30 -10.94
C PHE A 47 7.80 13.35 -9.88
N ASP A 48 8.96 14.01 -10.03
CA ASP A 48 9.41 15.02 -9.08
C ASP A 48 8.46 16.22 -9.02
N ARG A 49 8.04 16.72 -10.19
CA ARG A 49 7.06 17.80 -10.28
C ARG A 49 5.74 17.46 -9.60
N LEU A 50 5.20 16.27 -9.85
CA LEU A 50 3.92 15.85 -9.29
C LEU A 50 4.02 15.55 -7.79
N LYS A 51 5.12 14.94 -7.35
CA LYS A 51 5.41 14.70 -5.94
C LYS A 51 5.48 16.01 -5.16
N GLU A 52 6.19 17.00 -5.68
CA GLU A 52 6.31 18.33 -5.05
C GLU A 52 4.96 19.05 -5.03
N ARG A 53 4.21 19.00 -6.13
CA ARG A 53 2.85 19.54 -6.21
C ARG A 53 1.92 18.94 -5.16
N TYR A 54 1.84 17.61 -5.05
CA TYR A 54 0.92 16.97 -4.10
C TYR A 54 1.38 17.06 -2.65
N LEU A 55 2.68 17.22 -2.40
CA LEU A 55 3.14 17.58 -1.07
C LEU A 55 2.62 18.97 -0.66
N LEU A 56 2.62 19.93 -1.59
CA LEU A 56 2.27 21.32 -1.32
C LEU A 56 0.76 21.58 -1.32
N GLU A 57 0.04 21.01 -2.29
CA GLU A 57 -1.42 21.16 -2.43
C GLU A 57 -2.19 20.27 -1.44
N ASP A 58 -1.76 19.01 -1.29
CA ASP A 58 -2.55 17.98 -0.61
C ASP A 58 -1.92 17.53 0.72
N GLY A 59 -0.69 17.95 1.03
CA GLY A 59 0.05 17.45 2.19
C GLY A 59 0.46 15.98 2.09
N VAL A 60 0.44 15.40 0.89
CA VAL A 60 0.71 13.97 0.67
C VAL A 60 2.15 13.76 0.19
N ALA A 61 2.96 13.11 1.00
CA ALA A 61 4.32 12.72 0.68
C ALA A 61 4.34 11.43 -0.16
N ILE A 62 4.37 11.59 -1.49
CA ILE A 62 4.48 10.47 -2.44
C ILE A 62 5.89 9.86 -2.42
N ARG A 63 5.97 8.54 -2.23
CA ARG A 63 7.24 7.79 -2.04
C ARG A 63 7.72 7.04 -3.29
N SER A 64 6.83 6.73 -4.22
CA SER A 64 7.18 5.98 -5.44
C SER A 64 6.25 6.33 -6.60
N LYS A 65 6.69 6.04 -7.84
CA LYS A 65 5.89 6.19 -9.06
C LYS A 65 4.62 5.33 -9.05
N GLU A 66 4.70 4.15 -8.44
CA GLU A 66 3.53 3.31 -8.23
C GLU A 66 2.52 3.97 -7.26
N GLN A 67 3.00 4.50 -6.12
CA GLN A 67 2.13 5.23 -5.20
C GLN A 67 1.52 6.47 -5.88
N LEU A 68 2.29 7.19 -6.70
CA LEU A 68 1.79 8.34 -7.46
C LEU A 68 0.60 7.94 -8.34
N PHE A 69 0.73 6.85 -9.09
CA PHE A 69 -0.32 6.36 -9.98
C PHE A 69 -1.60 6.04 -9.20
N TYR A 70 -1.50 5.28 -8.10
CA TYR A 70 -2.67 4.97 -7.28
C TYR A 70 -3.24 6.20 -6.59
N TYR A 71 -2.39 7.13 -6.15
CA TYR A 71 -2.84 8.37 -5.53
C TYR A 71 -3.63 9.26 -6.48
N GLN A 72 -3.25 9.35 -7.76
CA GLN A 72 -4.01 10.12 -8.73
C GLN A 72 -5.43 9.58 -8.92
N ILE A 73 -5.59 8.26 -8.99
CA ILE A 73 -6.91 7.60 -9.05
C ILE A 73 -7.69 7.86 -7.76
N TYR A 74 -7.06 7.70 -6.60
CA TYR A 74 -7.68 8.00 -5.31
C TYR A 74 -8.16 9.46 -5.24
N ARG A 75 -7.29 10.41 -5.60
CA ARG A 75 -7.56 11.85 -5.55
C ARG A 75 -8.72 12.24 -6.49
N GLU A 76 -8.80 11.61 -7.66
CA GLU A 76 -9.91 11.82 -8.60
C GLU A 76 -11.25 11.34 -8.03
N LEU A 77 -11.25 10.20 -7.35
CA LEU A 77 -12.48 9.58 -6.82
C LEU A 77 -12.95 10.17 -5.47
N PHE A 78 -12.00 10.51 -4.59
CA PHE A 78 -12.28 10.85 -3.19
C PHE A 78 -11.76 12.23 -2.76
N GLY A 79 -10.99 12.89 -3.61
CA GLY A 79 -10.28 14.11 -3.25
C GLY A 79 -9.05 13.85 -2.36
N PRO A 80 -8.30 14.92 -2.00
CA PRO A 80 -7.16 14.81 -1.11
C PRO A 80 -7.55 14.30 0.29
N PRO A 81 -6.76 13.37 0.87
CA PRO A 81 -6.95 12.97 2.26
C PRO A 81 -6.69 14.16 3.19
N HIS A 82 -7.48 14.28 4.25
CA HIS A 82 -7.34 15.36 5.23
C HIS A 82 -7.85 14.89 6.60
N PRO A 83 -7.41 15.53 7.70
CA PRO A 83 -7.96 15.25 9.01
C PRO A 83 -9.42 15.69 9.10
N ASP A 84 -10.30 14.85 9.64
CA ASP A 84 -11.70 15.17 9.96
C ASP A 84 -11.95 15.34 11.46
N GLY A 85 -10.91 15.16 12.28
CA GLY A 85 -10.98 15.25 13.75
C GLY A 85 -11.53 14.00 14.45
N SER A 86 -11.78 12.90 13.72
CA SER A 86 -12.26 11.63 14.28
C SER A 86 -11.26 10.93 15.20
N THR A 87 -9.96 11.19 15.03
CA THR A 87 -8.88 10.63 15.85
C THR A 87 -7.84 11.69 16.22
N LYS A 88 -7.08 11.46 17.30
CA LYS A 88 -5.98 12.33 17.71
C LYS A 88 -4.73 12.10 16.87
N LYS A 89 -4.46 10.85 16.50
CA LYS A 89 -3.29 10.48 15.71
C LYS A 89 -3.51 10.78 14.23
N ILE A 90 -2.60 11.56 13.64
CA ILE A 90 -2.61 11.95 12.23
C ILE A 90 -1.42 11.30 11.52
N CYS A 91 -1.63 10.78 10.31
CA CYS A 91 -0.58 10.22 9.50
C CYS A 91 0.40 11.32 9.02
N PRO A 92 1.71 11.20 9.27
CA PRO A 92 2.69 12.21 8.84
C PRO A 92 2.94 12.20 7.32
N MET A 93 2.48 11.16 6.61
CA MET A 93 2.71 11.00 5.17
C MET A 93 1.54 11.44 4.29
N CYS A 94 0.32 11.46 4.82
CA CYS A 94 -0.88 11.80 4.03
C CYS A 94 -1.93 12.60 4.80
N HIS A 95 -1.61 13.03 6.02
CA HIS A 95 -2.49 13.79 6.89
C HIS A 95 -3.88 13.18 7.16
N SER A 96 -4.10 11.90 6.87
CA SER A 96 -5.35 11.22 7.27
C SER A 96 -5.38 10.92 8.77
N ASN A 97 -6.58 10.82 9.32
CA ASN A 97 -6.80 10.23 10.64
C ASN A 97 -6.31 8.77 10.70
N VAL A 98 -5.60 8.44 11.78
CA VAL A 98 -5.16 7.08 12.10
C VAL A 98 -5.78 6.71 13.45
N PRO A 99 -6.36 5.50 13.60
CA PRO A 99 -6.80 5.03 14.91
C PRO A 99 -5.64 4.97 15.92
N ASP A 100 -5.90 5.34 17.16
CA ASP A 100 -4.86 5.47 18.19
C ASP A 100 -4.17 4.12 18.52
N ASP A 101 -4.85 3.00 18.28
CA ASP A 101 -4.36 1.63 18.47
C ASP A 101 -3.57 1.06 17.28
N MET A 102 -3.41 1.83 16.20
CA MET A 102 -2.73 1.38 14.99
C MET A 102 -1.36 2.01 14.81
N ASN A 103 -0.43 1.21 14.29
CA ASN A 103 0.94 1.61 13.95
C ASN A 103 1.16 1.80 12.44
N TYR A 104 0.10 1.73 11.64
CA TYR A 104 0.13 1.99 10.20
C TYR A 104 -1.08 2.80 9.76
N CYS A 105 -0.95 3.52 8.65
CA CYS A 105 -2.04 4.28 8.05
C CYS A 105 -2.83 3.41 7.08
N ARG A 106 -4.16 3.34 7.24
CA ARG A 106 -5.06 2.61 6.33
C ARG A 106 -5.23 3.27 4.96
N ILE A 107 -4.92 4.56 4.85
CA ILE A 107 -5.09 5.32 3.60
C ILE A 107 -3.85 5.20 2.71
N CYS A 108 -2.66 5.54 3.22
CA CYS A 108 -1.44 5.54 2.42
C CYS A 108 -0.49 4.36 2.69
N GLY A 109 -0.77 3.52 3.68
CA GLY A 109 0.09 2.38 4.03
C GLY A 109 1.45 2.78 4.64
N ALA A 110 1.59 3.99 5.17
CA ALA A 110 2.78 4.36 5.94
C ALA A 110 2.88 3.46 7.19
N TYR A 111 4.09 2.98 7.47
CA TYR A 111 4.44 2.15 8.63
C TYR A 111 5.97 2.25 8.87
N PRO A 112 6.43 2.36 10.12
CA PRO A 112 5.63 2.58 11.33
C PRO A 112 5.12 4.03 11.45
N ILE A 113 4.06 4.24 12.23
CA ILE A 113 3.49 5.53 12.62
C ILE A 113 3.08 5.49 14.09
#